data_AF-A0A1F3P1Y6-F1
#
_entry.id   AF-A0A1F3P1Y6-F1
#
_cell.length_a   1.000
_cell.length_b   1.000
_cell.length_c   1.000
_cell.angle_alpha   90.00
_cell.angle_beta   90.00
_cell.angle_gamma   90.00
#
_symmetry.space_group_name_H-M   'P 1'
#
loop_
_entity.id
_entity.type
_entity.pdbx_description
1 polymer ?
#
loop_
_entity_poly.entity_id
_entity_poly.type
_entity_poly.pdbx_seq_one_letter_code
_entity_poly.pdbx_strand_id
1 'polypeptide(L)'
;MTMWKAAKSINLTQDGGVSNLCVKCHQPRPLTTSSSLSNGDVVDYAGLVTDPAATFYDNAVGNAAPNKLLPSYRMHVHYGTVGAVFAGTGGVEFTGSQTYSNSPHTAGASCSSCHMAAITGIAGGHTFKVRSGEGALTSSTTWNFNGCNVSGCHSANPITSSSTLWTATRSEIKALLNTLATKINVIGGGTDILHNEPSGESNLWAGLTTGNYDGYLNIYDPSSNPAGVWKNPGSTSSWTQAQKDTNNALPIFPSLKNVHLGAMVNFQFGLREYSLGIHNFKYSKALLQNSIDALTAAGY
;
A
#
# COMPACT_ATOMS: atom_id res chain seq x y z
N MET A 1 -10.43 14.12 -8.59
CA MET A 1 -8.97 14.29 -8.35
C MET A 1 -8.22 13.59 -9.47
N THR A 2 -7.22 14.23 -10.08
CA THR A 2 -6.36 13.63 -11.11
C THR A 2 -5.09 13.03 -10.50
N MET A 3 -4.86 11.73 -10.70
CA MET A 3 -3.63 11.01 -10.35
C MET A 3 -2.80 10.75 -11.60
N TRP A 4 -1.50 10.49 -11.39
CA TRP A 4 -0.59 10.03 -12.46
C TRP A 4 -0.56 10.93 -13.69
N LYS A 5 -0.12 12.18 -13.50
CA LYS A 5 -0.13 13.19 -14.58
C LYS A 5 -1.52 13.39 -15.20
N ALA A 6 -2.57 13.27 -14.38
CA ALA A 6 -3.97 13.32 -14.79
C ALA A 6 -4.49 12.17 -15.68
N ALA A 7 -3.73 11.08 -15.80
CA ALA A 7 -4.16 9.91 -16.55
C ALA A 7 -5.37 9.19 -15.92
N LYS A 8 -5.55 9.25 -14.58
CA LYS A 8 -6.77 8.72 -13.95
C LYS A 8 -7.38 9.72 -12.99
N SER A 9 -8.70 9.69 -12.85
CA SER A 9 -9.42 10.55 -11.91
C SER A 9 -10.25 9.77 -10.90
N ILE A 10 -10.11 10.11 -9.62
CA ILE A 10 -11.08 9.70 -8.59
C ILE A 10 -12.27 10.64 -8.65
N ASN A 11 -13.44 10.05 -8.90
CA ASN A 11 -14.74 10.70 -8.81
C ASN A 11 -15.74 9.77 -8.12
N LEU A 12 -16.12 10.11 -6.89
CA LEU A 12 -17.08 9.39 -6.06
C LEU A 12 -18.43 10.11 -6.11
N THR A 13 -19.40 9.57 -6.84
CA THR A 13 -20.69 10.24 -7.11
C THR A 13 -21.85 9.74 -6.25
N GLN A 14 -21.61 8.76 -5.39
CA GLN A 14 -22.64 7.97 -4.69
C GLN A 14 -23.42 8.79 -3.67
N ASP A 15 -22.89 9.92 -3.21
CA ASP A 15 -23.53 10.88 -2.30
C ASP A 15 -23.59 12.30 -2.89
N GLY A 16 -23.83 12.41 -4.20
CA GLY A 16 -23.83 13.70 -4.89
C GLY A 16 -22.45 14.36 -4.97
N GLY A 17 -21.39 13.59 -4.71
CA GLY A 17 -20.01 14.09 -4.73
C GLY A 17 -19.51 14.63 -3.39
N VAL A 18 -20.23 14.43 -2.29
CA VAL A 18 -19.79 14.88 -0.96
C VAL A 18 -18.55 14.09 -0.51
N SER A 19 -18.50 12.78 -0.75
CA SER A 19 -17.34 11.95 -0.45
C SER A 19 -16.11 12.31 -1.29
N ASN A 20 -16.29 13.02 -2.40
CA ASN A 20 -15.16 13.63 -3.10
C ASN A 20 -14.40 14.62 -2.22
N LEU A 21 -15.03 15.28 -1.24
CA LEU A 21 -14.33 16.17 -0.31
C LEU A 21 -13.31 15.40 0.53
N CYS A 22 -13.72 14.24 1.08
CA CYS A 22 -12.84 13.38 1.89
C CYS A 22 -11.64 12.94 1.07
N VAL A 23 -11.86 12.37 -0.12
CA VAL A 23 -10.77 11.90 -0.96
C VAL A 23 -9.98 13.03 -1.60
N LYS A 24 -10.54 14.24 -1.77
CA LYS A 24 -9.78 15.43 -2.24
C LYS A 24 -8.76 15.89 -1.21
N CYS A 25 -9.06 15.79 0.08
CA CYS A 25 -8.11 16.16 1.13
C CYS A 25 -7.15 15.02 1.47
N HIS A 26 -7.60 13.76 1.38
CA HIS A 26 -6.81 12.57 1.70
C HIS A 26 -6.36 11.80 0.45
N GLN A 27 -5.69 12.51 -0.46
CA GLN A 27 -5.21 11.93 -1.73
C GLN A 27 -3.95 11.08 -1.50
N PRO A 28 -3.86 9.88 -2.10
CA PRO A 28 -2.57 9.23 -2.23
C PRO A 28 -1.70 10.10 -3.14
N ARG A 29 -0.46 10.37 -2.71
CA ARG A 29 0.48 11.09 -3.58
C ARG A 29 1.16 10.10 -4.50
N PRO A 30 1.27 10.41 -5.80
CA PRO A 30 2.00 9.56 -6.72
C PRO A 30 3.46 9.47 -6.32
N LEU A 31 4.09 8.33 -6.61
CA LEU A 31 5.54 8.20 -6.52
C LEU A 31 6.16 9.07 -7.61
N THR A 32 7.17 9.87 -7.25
CA THR A 32 7.90 10.72 -8.18
C THR A 32 9.33 10.22 -8.36
N THR A 33 9.87 10.41 -9.54
CA THR A 33 11.29 10.24 -9.84
C THR A 33 12.11 11.30 -9.08
N SER A 34 13.40 11.06 -8.94
CA SER A 34 14.34 11.99 -8.33
C SER A 34 14.43 13.28 -9.14
N SER A 35 14.43 14.42 -8.46
CA SER A 35 14.69 15.73 -9.08
C SER A 35 16.18 15.98 -9.37
N SER A 36 17.08 15.19 -8.79
CA SER A 36 18.53 15.31 -9.00
C SER A 36 19.08 14.31 -10.01
N LEU A 37 18.47 13.13 -10.14
CA LEU A 37 18.88 12.09 -11.07
C LEU A 37 17.98 11.98 -12.31
N SER A 38 16.81 12.62 -12.25
CA SER A 38 15.80 12.60 -13.31
C SER A 38 15.06 13.94 -13.32
N ASN A 39 13.85 13.96 -13.86
CA ASN A 39 13.07 15.17 -14.07
C ASN A 39 12.08 15.50 -12.93
N GLY A 40 12.05 14.72 -11.85
CA GLY A 40 11.11 14.92 -10.74
C GLY A 40 9.65 14.57 -11.07
N ASP A 41 9.38 13.99 -12.25
CA ASP A 41 8.04 13.64 -12.67
C ASP A 41 7.47 12.46 -11.88
N VAL A 42 6.15 12.32 -11.91
CA VAL A 42 5.46 11.09 -11.51
C VAL A 42 6.00 9.89 -12.28
N VAL A 43 6.28 8.80 -11.54
CA VAL A 43 6.66 7.50 -12.11
C VAL A 43 5.58 7.01 -13.07
N ASP A 44 6.00 6.59 -14.25
CA ASP A 44 5.11 6.07 -15.29
C ASP A 44 4.67 4.64 -14.99
N TYR A 45 3.52 4.50 -14.31
CA TYR A 45 2.96 3.20 -13.96
C TYR A 45 2.54 2.39 -15.20
N ALA A 46 2.20 3.04 -16.31
CA ALA A 46 1.90 2.32 -17.56
C ALA A 46 3.18 1.67 -18.10
N GLY A 47 4.29 2.41 -18.08
CA GLY A 47 5.62 1.88 -18.41
C GLY A 47 6.04 0.68 -17.56
N LEU A 48 5.67 0.65 -16.27
CA LEU A 48 5.95 -0.50 -15.40
C LEU A 48 5.23 -1.77 -15.86
N VAL A 49 4.05 -1.63 -16.47
CA VAL A 49 3.22 -2.75 -16.96
C VAL A 49 3.63 -3.17 -18.37
N THR A 50 3.93 -2.22 -19.25
CA THR A 50 4.25 -2.52 -20.66
C THR A 50 5.65 -3.11 -20.84
N ASP A 51 6.59 -2.78 -19.96
CA ASP A 51 7.94 -3.35 -19.96
C ASP A 51 8.33 -3.81 -18.54
N PRO A 52 7.78 -4.94 -18.06
CA PRO A 52 7.98 -5.40 -16.69
C PRO A 52 9.42 -5.86 -16.42
N ALA A 53 10.17 -6.21 -17.46
CA ALA A 53 11.53 -6.75 -17.36
C ALA A 53 12.61 -5.68 -17.32
N ALA A 54 12.32 -4.46 -17.79
CA ALA A 54 13.28 -3.36 -17.77
C ALA A 54 13.79 -3.05 -16.36
N THR A 55 15.07 -2.74 -16.28
CA THR A 55 15.72 -2.29 -15.04
C THR A 55 15.20 -0.90 -14.68
N PHE A 56 14.56 -0.80 -13.52
CA PHE A 56 14.10 0.45 -12.93
C PHE A 56 15.19 1.11 -12.07
N TYR A 57 15.87 0.28 -11.28
CA TYR A 57 17.03 0.66 -10.45
C TYR A 57 18.14 -0.34 -10.69
N ASP A 58 19.30 0.15 -11.10
CA ASP A 58 20.53 -0.60 -11.27
C ASP A 58 21.50 -0.29 -10.12
N ASN A 59 21.79 -1.30 -9.31
CA ASN A 59 22.71 -1.15 -8.19
C ASN A 59 24.17 -0.99 -8.61
N ALA A 60 24.54 -1.38 -9.85
CA ALA A 60 25.90 -1.26 -10.36
C ALA A 60 26.30 0.21 -10.56
N VAL A 61 25.34 1.08 -10.88
CA VAL A 61 25.58 2.52 -11.05
C VAL A 61 25.29 3.34 -9.79
N GLY A 62 24.53 2.79 -8.83
CA GLY A 62 24.24 3.43 -7.54
C GLY A 62 23.51 4.77 -7.69
N ASN A 63 24.08 5.85 -7.15
CA ASN A 63 23.51 7.21 -7.18
C ASN A 63 23.88 7.97 -8.46
N ALA A 64 23.59 7.38 -9.62
CA ALA A 64 23.90 7.96 -10.93
C ALA A 64 22.86 7.56 -11.98
N ALA A 65 22.87 8.26 -13.12
CA ALA A 65 22.09 7.86 -14.29
C ALA A 65 22.50 6.43 -14.74
N PRO A 66 21.57 5.59 -15.26
CA PRO A 66 20.20 5.93 -15.65
C PRO A 66 19.14 5.81 -14.53
N ASN A 67 19.53 5.61 -13.26
CA ASN A 67 18.56 5.47 -12.17
C ASN A 67 17.68 6.70 -12.04
N LYS A 68 16.37 6.52 -12.19
CA LYS A 68 15.38 7.60 -12.07
C LYS A 68 14.93 7.82 -10.63
N LEU A 69 15.18 6.86 -9.76
CA LEU A 69 14.81 6.91 -8.35
C LEU A 69 15.81 6.06 -7.56
N LEU A 70 16.06 6.45 -6.31
CA LEU A 70 16.88 5.68 -5.38
C LEU A 70 15.99 5.00 -4.34
N PRO A 71 16.12 3.67 -4.17
CA PRO A 71 15.55 2.99 -3.03
C PRO A 71 16.02 3.64 -1.72
N SER A 72 15.10 3.84 -0.80
CA SER A 72 15.36 4.35 0.55
C SER A 72 14.38 3.73 1.53
N TYR A 73 14.68 3.80 2.83
CA TYR A 73 13.81 3.28 3.88
C TYR A 73 12.34 3.71 3.65
N ARG A 74 12.11 5.01 3.42
CA ARG A 74 10.76 5.58 3.20
C ARG A 74 10.36 5.66 1.73
N MET A 75 10.87 4.77 0.86
CA MET A 75 10.34 4.64 -0.50
C MET A 75 8.97 3.94 -0.45
N HIS A 76 7.89 4.71 -0.39
CA HIS A 76 6.55 4.16 -0.34
C HIS A 76 5.48 5.03 -1.01
N VAL A 77 4.31 4.45 -1.30
CA VAL A 77 3.10 5.23 -1.63
C VAL A 77 2.71 6.12 -0.45
N HIS A 78 2.68 7.43 -0.68
CA HIS A 78 2.32 8.37 0.37
C HIS A 78 0.86 8.17 0.79
N TYR A 79 0.56 8.39 2.08
CA TYR A 79 -0.76 8.14 2.70
C TYR A 79 -1.96 8.60 1.86
N GLY A 80 -3.12 7.97 2.06
CA GLY A 80 -4.37 8.31 1.35
C GLY A 80 -4.86 7.25 0.37
N THR A 81 -4.26 6.05 0.37
CA THR A 81 -4.62 4.98 -0.58
C THR A 81 -6.06 4.49 -0.44
N VAL A 82 -6.69 4.70 0.73
CA VAL A 82 -8.10 4.38 1.01
C VAL A 82 -9.05 4.88 -0.08
N GLY A 83 -8.95 6.16 -0.44
CA GLY A 83 -9.85 6.76 -1.44
C GLY A 83 -9.68 6.15 -2.83
N ALA A 84 -8.45 5.78 -3.18
CA ALA A 84 -8.12 5.19 -4.46
C ALA A 84 -8.53 3.72 -4.56
N VAL A 85 -8.29 2.94 -3.50
CA VAL A 85 -8.83 1.57 -3.38
C VAL A 85 -10.35 1.58 -3.49
N PHE A 86 -11.03 2.44 -2.72
CA PHE A 86 -12.48 2.58 -2.79
C PHE A 86 -12.94 2.94 -4.20
N ALA A 87 -12.26 3.84 -4.90
CA ALA A 87 -12.57 4.21 -6.28
C ALA A 87 -12.22 3.12 -7.33
N GLY A 88 -11.48 2.08 -6.94
CA GLY A 88 -11.03 1.05 -7.89
C GLY A 88 -9.92 1.53 -8.80
N THR A 89 -9.03 2.36 -8.29
CA THR A 89 -7.93 2.96 -9.04
C THR A 89 -6.73 3.21 -8.14
N GLY A 90 -5.68 3.88 -8.62
CA GLY A 90 -4.48 4.23 -7.83
C GLY A 90 -3.35 3.18 -7.80
N GLY A 91 -3.61 1.93 -8.20
CA GLY A 91 -2.59 0.87 -8.28
C GLY A 91 -1.91 0.74 -9.65
N VAL A 92 -0.84 -0.06 -9.70
CA VAL A 92 -0.21 -0.56 -10.94
C VAL A 92 -0.99 -1.77 -11.44
N GLU A 93 -1.78 -1.59 -12.50
CA GLU A 93 -2.71 -2.62 -12.97
C GLU A 93 -2.02 -3.58 -13.96
N PHE A 94 -1.29 -4.55 -13.43
CA PHE A 94 -0.70 -5.62 -14.23
C PHE A 94 -1.79 -6.50 -14.87
N THR A 95 -1.55 -6.95 -16.09
CA THR A 95 -2.31 -8.06 -16.68
C THR A 95 -2.06 -9.33 -15.89
N GLY A 96 -3.11 -10.10 -15.60
CA GLY A 96 -3.00 -11.35 -14.85
C GLY A 96 -4.30 -12.15 -14.87
N SER A 97 -4.42 -13.11 -13.94
CA SER A 97 -5.54 -14.04 -13.85
C SER A 97 -6.86 -13.40 -13.40
N GLN A 98 -6.81 -12.23 -12.76
CA GLN A 98 -8.01 -11.53 -12.28
C GLN A 98 -8.38 -10.37 -13.20
N THR A 99 -9.68 -10.27 -13.50
CA THR A 99 -10.25 -9.09 -14.14
C THR A 99 -10.48 -7.99 -13.11
N TYR A 100 -9.98 -6.78 -13.40
CA TYR A 100 -10.27 -5.61 -12.57
C TYR A 100 -11.75 -5.27 -12.62
N SER A 101 -12.38 -5.20 -11.45
CA SER A 101 -13.76 -4.78 -11.28
C SER A 101 -13.98 -4.21 -9.88
N ASN A 102 -15.07 -3.49 -9.70
CA ASN A 102 -15.40 -2.84 -8.44
C ASN A 102 -16.48 -3.58 -7.65
N SER A 103 -16.37 -3.51 -6.32
CA SER A 103 -17.40 -3.97 -5.39
C SER A 103 -18.65 -3.08 -5.45
N PRO A 104 -19.85 -3.61 -5.14
CA PRO A 104 -21.09 -2.81 -5.15
C PRO A 104 -21.06 -1.56 -4.27
N HIS A 105 -20.27 -1.54 -3.19
CA HIS A 105 -20.09 -0.37 -2.32
C HIS A 105 -19.61 0.86 -3.09
N THR A 106 -18.83 0.69 -4.16
CA THR A 106 -18.33 1.82 -4.96
C THR A 106 -19.43 2.46 -5.82
N ALA A 107 -20.66 1.96 -5.79
CA ALA A 107 -21.79 2.55 -6.49
C ALA A 107 -22.96 2.88 -5.55
N GLY A 108 -23.09 2.15 -4.44
CA GLY A 108 -24.22 2.29 -3.51
C GLY A 108 -23.90 2.90 -2.14
N ALA A 109 -22.62 3.08 -1.78
CA ALA A 109 -22.24 3.61 -0.47
C ALA A 109 -21.25 4.77 -0.59
N SER A 110 -21.25 5.63 0.42
CA SER A 110 -20.29 6.72 0.56
C SER A 110 -19.41 6.51 1.80
N CYS A 111 -18.37 7.32 1.96
CA CYS A 111 -17.51 7.23 3.15
C CYS A 111 -18.34 7.45 4.42
N SER A 112 -19.26 8.43 4.40
CA SER A 112 -20.12 8.76 5.53
C SER A 112 -21.18 7.70 5.81
N SER A 113 -21.64 6.95 4.80
CA SER A 113 -22.58 5.83 4.99
C SER A 113 -22.09 4.82 6.03
N CYS A 114 -20.78 4.55 6.05
CA CYS A 114 -20.17 3.58 6.97
C CYS A 114 -19.47 4.26 8.16
N HIS A 115 -18.65 5.28 7.90
CA HIS A 115 -17.75 5.85 8.92
C HIS A 115 -18.43 6.87 9.85
N MET A 116 -19.53 7.48 9.40
CA MET A 116 -20.31 8.42 10.21
C MET A 116 -21.59 7.79 10.79
N ALA A 117 -21.68 6.46 10.79
CA ALA A 117 -22.80 5.74 11.39
C ALA A 117 -22.97 6.07 12.88
N ALA A 118 -24.14 5.72 13.43
CA ALA A 118 -24.42 5.90 14.86
C ALA A 118 -23.27 5.36 15.72
N ILE A 119 -22.83 6.18 16.67
CA ILE A 119 -21.60 5.95 17.43
C ILE A 119 -21.74 4.71 18.34
N THR A 120 -20.67 3.94 18.45
CA THR A 120 -20.50 2.88 19.47
C THR A 120 -19.11 3.05 20.10
N GLY A 121 -19.05 3.43 21.38
CA GLY A 121 -17.80 3.87 22.00
C GLY A 121 -17.27 5.13 21.31
N ILE A 122 -16.07 5.03 20.72
CA ILE A 122 -15.46 6.12 19.92
C ILE A 122 -15.51 5.87 18.40
N ALA A 123 -16.20 4.83 17.94
CA ALA A 123 -16.32 4.48 16.52
C ALA A 123 -17.65 4.99 15.95
N GLY A 124 -17.62 5.67 14.81
CA GLY A 124 -18.77 6.28 14.13
C GLY A 124 -18.80 7.80 14.26
N GLY A 125 -19.86 8.41 13.72
CA GLY A 125 -20.05 9.86 13.74
C GLY A 125 -18.84 10.65 13.23
N HIS A 126 -18.55 11.78 13.88
CA HIS A 126 -17.45 12.66 13.47
C HIS A 126 -16.04 12.12 13.78
N THR A 127 -15.89 11.00 14.49
CA THR A 127 -14.56 10.39 14.67
C THR A 127 -14.08 9.72 13.38
N PHE A 128 -15.01 9.37 12.47
CA PHE A 128 -14.76 8.61 11.24
C PHE A 128 -14.10 7.23 11.45
N LYS A 129 -13.94 6.80 12.70
CA LYS A 129 -13.36 5.50 13.02
C LYS A 129 -14.45 4.43 12.88
N VAL A 130 -14.12 3.30 12.27
CA VAL A 130 -14.98 2.10 12.28
C VAL A 130 -14.61 1.11 13.39
N ARG A 131 -13.60 1.46 14.19
CA ARG A 131 -13.05 0.66 15.28
C ARG A 131 -12.81 1.52 16.50
N SER A 132 -13.05 0.97 17.68
CA SER A 132 -12.98 1.70 18.95
C SER A 132 -11.58 1.84 19.56
N GLY A 133 -10.58 1.10 19.07
CA GLY A 133 -9.19 1.23 19.55
C GLY A 133 -8.28 2.06 18.63
N GLU A 134 -7.30 2.73 19.23
CA GLU A 134 -6.20 3.43 18.55
C GLU A 134 -5.00 2.50 18.35
N GLY A 135 -4.12 2.82 17.39
CA GLY A 135 -2.93 2.02 17.09
C GLY A 135 -3.16 0.90 16.07
N ALA A 136 -2.26 -0.08 16.04
CA ALA A 136 -2.27 -1.17 15.06
C ALA A 136 -3.54 -2.02 15.04
N LEU A 137 -3.75 -2.87 14.00
CA LEU A 137 -4.96 -3.68 13.92
C LEU A 137 -5.15 -4.59 15.14
N THR A 138 -4.05 -5.06 15.74
CA THR A 138 -4.05 -5.89 16.95
C THR A 138 -4.57 -5.18 18.21
N SER A 139 -4.64 -3.84 18.21
CA SER A 139 -4.99 -3.06 19.41
C SER A 139 -6.49 -3.07 19.76
N SER A 140 -7.36 -3.51 18.86
CA SER A 140 -8.80 -3.63 19.13
C SER A 140 -9.49 -4.54 18.10
N THR A 141 -10.42 -5.35 18.59
CA THR A 141 -11.29 -6.21 17.78
C THR A 141 -12.75 -5.75 17.79
N THR A 142 -13.03 -4.59 18.40
CA THR A 142 -14.39 -4.05 18.52
C THR A 142 -14.65 -3.03 17.41
N TRP A 143 -15.56 -3.40 16.50
CA TRP A 143 -15.93 -2.65 15.30
C TRP A 143 -17.34 -2.09 15.42
N ASN A 144 -17.58 -0.96 14.76
CA ASN A 144 -18.91 -0.40 14.58
C ASN A 144 -19.49 -0.86 13.24
N PHE A 145 -20.47 -1.76 13.28
CA PHE A 145 -21.19 -2.26 12.11
C PHE A 145 -22.51 -1.52 11.84
N ASN A 146 -22.83 -0.46 12.60
CA ASN A 146 -24.12 0.24 12.46
C ASN A 146 -24.32 0.79 11.04
N GLY A 147 -23.25 1.20 10.36
CA GLY A 147 -23.32 1.68 8.97
C GLY A 147 -23.56 0.57 7.95
N CYS A 148 -23.17 -0.67 8.26
CA CYS A 148 -23.47 -1.83 7.42
C CYS A 148 -24.95 -2.23 7.57
N ASN A 149 -25.45 -2.20 8.81
CA ASN A 149 -26.72 -2.81 9.22
C ASN A 149 -27.89 -1.82 9.16
N VAL A 150 -27.95 -1.01 8.10
CA VAL A 150 -29.05 -0.07 7.83
C VAL A 150 -30.02 -0.63 6.78
N SER A 151 -31.24 -0.07 6.76
CA SER A 151 -32.23 -0.38 5.73
C SER A 151 -31.68 -0.09 4.33
N GLY A 152 -31.92 -0.99 3.38
CA GLY A 152 -31.37 -0.90 2.02
C GLY A 152 -29.93 -1.44 1.86
N CYS A 153 -29.25 -1.77 2.96
CA CYS A 153 -27.92 -2.39 2.97
C CYS A 153 -28.00 -3.83 3.51
N HIS A 154 -27.56 -4.05 4.76
CA HIS A 154 -27.49 -5.38 5.36
C HIS A 154 -28.47 -5.58 6.53
N SER A 155 -29.53 -4.77 6.68
CA SER A 155 -30.50 -4.95 7.78
C SER A 155 -31.22 -6.31 7.76
N ALA A 156 -31.43 -6.91 6.59
CA ALA A 156 -32.05 -8.22 6.45
C ALA A 156 -31.10 -9.38 6.82
N ASN A 157 -29.79 -9.19 6.68
CA ASN A 157 -28.76 -10.15 7.02
C ASN A 157 -27.57 -9.42 7.68
N PRO A 158 -27.68 -9.07 8.98
CA PRO A 158 -26.72 -8.19 9.63
C PRO A 158 -25.28 -8.70 9.57
N ILE A 159 -24.37 -7.79 9.27
CA ILE A 159 -22.93 -8.02 9.30
C ILE A 159 -22.41 -7.82 10.73
N THR A 160 -21.58 -8.75 11.17
CA THR A 160 -20.82 -8.70 12.43
C THR A 160 -19.36 -9.07 12.16
N SER A 161 -18.54 -9.05 13.21
CA SER A 161 -17.13 -9.46 13.13
C SER A 161 -16.93 -10.95 12.82
N SER A 162 -17.98 -11.77 12.95
CA SER A 162 -17.95 -13.20 12.62
C SER A 162 -18.59 -13.54 11.27
N SER A 163 -19.27 -12.60 10.63
CA SER A 163 -19.89 -12.84 9.31
C SER A 163 -18.85 -13.24 8.27
N THR A 164 -19.17 -14.25 7.44
CA THR A 164 -18.26 -14.73 6.38
C THR A 164 -17.88 -13.62 5.39
N LEU A 165 -18.81 -12.73 5.04
CA LEU A 165 -18.54 -11.57 4.18
C LEU A 165 -17.50 -10.61 4.78
N TRP A 166 -17.32 -10.61 6.09
CA TRP A 166 -16.29 -9.82 6.77
C TRP A 166 -14.99 -10.62 6.90
N THR A 167 -15.07 -11.83 7.46
CA THR A 167 -13.90 -12.64 7.82
C THR A 167 -13.18 -13.20 6.59
N ALA A 168 -13.92 -13.73 5.60
CA ALA A 168 -13.32 -14.32 4.40
C ALA A 168 -12.64 -13.25 3.54
N THR A 169 -13.31 -12.11 3.31
CA THR A 169 -12.74 -10.97 2.57
C THR A 169 -11.41 -10.50 3.16
N ARG A 170 -11.38 -10.26 4.48
CA ARG A 170 -10.16 -9.79 5.15
C ARG A 170 -9.06 -10.85 5.18
N SER A 171 -9.44 -12.12 5.38
CA SER A 171 -8.51 -13.25 5.38
C SER A 171 -7.85 -13.45 4.01
N GLU A 172 -8.64 -13.37 2.94
CA GLU A 172 -8.13 -13.55 1.57
C GLU A 172 -7.16 -12.44 1.16
N ILE A 173 -7.50 -11.17 1.43
CA ILE A 173 -6.58 -10.06 1.15
C ILE A 173 -5.31 -10.15 1.99
N LYS A 174 -5.42 -10.57 3.27
CA LYS A 174 -4.25 -10.82 4.11
C LYS A 174 -3.37 -11.94 3.53
N ALA A 175 -3.96 -13.02 3.05
CA ALA A 175 -3.23 -14.11 2.40
C ALA A 175 -2.48 -13.61 1.15
N LEU A 176 -3.15 -12.83 0.30
CA LEU A 176 -2.52 -12.24 -0.89
C LEU A 176 -1.40 -11.25 -0.54
N LEU A 177 -1.57 -10.41 0.48
CA LEU A 177 -0.50 -9.52 0.98
C LEU A 177 0.72 -10.32 1.44
N ASN A 178 0.50 -11.42 2.18
CA ASN A 178 1.58 -12.30 2.61
C ASN A 178 2.29 -12.97 1.42
N THR A 179 1.54 -13.53 0.47
CA THR A 179 2.11 -14.15 -0.73
C THR A 179 2.91 -13.15 -1.56
N LEU A 180 2.38 -11.95 -1.75
CA LEU A 180 3.06 -10.88 -2.47
C LEU A 180 4.34 -10.44 -1.75
N ALA A 181 4.30 -10.25 -0.43
CA ALA A 181 5.48 -9.93 0.37
C ALA A 181 6.57 -11.00 0.25
N THR A 182 6.20 -12.28 0.33
CA THR A 182 7.14 -13.39 0.13
C THR A 182 7.84 -13.28 -1.23
N LYS A 183 7.08 -13.06 -2.32
CA LYS A 183 7.68 -12.91 -3.66
C LYS A 183 8.56 -11.67 -3.80
N ILE A 184 8.16 -10.55 -3.19
CA ILE A 184 8.98 -9.34 -3.16
C ILE A 184 10.30 -9.60 -2.43
N ASN A 185 10.28 -10.32 -1.30
CA ASN A 185 11.48 -10.62 -0.53
C ASN A 185 12.45 -11.58 -1.24
N VAL A 186 11.99 -12.42 -2.18
CA VAL A 186 12.87 -13.25 -3.02
C VAL A 186 13.90 -12.40 -3.77
N ILE A 187 13.56 -11.15 -4.12
CA ILE A 187 14.47 -10.20 -4.79
C ILE A 187 15.77 -10.00 -4.00
N GLY A 188 15.73 -10.07 -2.68
CA GLY A 188 16.89 -9.91 -1.81
C GLY A 188 17.77 -11.14 -1.65
N GLY A 189 17.50 -12.23 -2.37
CA GLY A 189 18.41 -13.39 -2.45
C GLY A 189 18.65 -14.08 -1.10
N GLY A 190 17.63 -14.14 -0.24
CA GLY A 190 17.70 -14.73 1.10
C GLY A 190 17.78 -13.72 2.24
N THR A 191 17.91 -12.43 1.93
CA THR A 191 17.72 -11.33 2.89
C THR A 191 16.45 -10.56 2.50
N ASP A 192 15.53 -10.34 3.44
CA ASP A 192 14.29 -9.63 3.15
C ASP A 192 14.56 -8.17 2.75
N ILE A 193 13.87 -7.69 1.70
CA ILE A 193 13.96 -6.29 1.28
C ILE A 193 12.86 -5.43 1.89
N LEU A 194 11.74 -6.01 2.31
CA LEU A 194 10.69 -5.33 3.05
C LEU A 194 11.08 -5.22 4.52
N HIS A 195 10.85 -4.04 5.10
CA HIS A 195 11.07 -3.82 6.52
C HIS A 195 9.91 -4.41 7.35
N ASN A 196 10.26 -5.03 8.47
CA ASN A 196 9.31 -5.52 9.46
C ASN A 196 9.43 -4.75 10.78
N GLU A 197 8.29 -4.41 11.36
CA GLU A 197 8.22 -3.75 12.66
C GLU A 197 7.04 -4.34 13.44
N PRO A 198 7.27 -5.21 14.43
CA PRO A 198 6.20 -5.87 15.17
C PRO A 198 5.50 -4.94 16.18
N SER A 199 6.12 -3.83 16.58
CA SER A 199 5.52 -2.88 17.52
C SER A 199 4.32 -2.17 16.91
N GLY A 200 3.15 -2.30 17.53
CA GLY A 200 1.94 -1.60 17.10
C GLY A 200 1.97 -0.08 17.31
N GLU A 201 2.98 0.44 18.02
CA GLU A 201 3.21 1.88 18.20
C GLU A 201 3.95 2.47 16.99
N SER A 202 4.97 1.76 16.49
CA SER A 202 5.77 2.18 15.34
C SER A 202 5.17 1.74 13.99
N ASN A 203 4.42 0.63 13.99
CA ASN A 203 3.75 0.06 12.84
C ASN A 203 2.23 0.01 13.03
N LEU A 204 1.54 1.02 12.49
CA LEU A 204 0.08 1.08 12.49
C LEU A 204 -0.59 -0.06 11.68
N TRP A 205 0.19 -0.84 10.93
CA TRP A 205 -0.23 -2.00 10.15
C TRP A 205 0.14 -3.34 10.80
N ALA A 206 0.68 -3.34 12.02
CA ALA A 206 1.00 -4.58 12.72
C ALA A 206 -0.27 -5.46 12.85
N GLY A 207 -0.11 -6.74 12.51
CA GLY A 207 -1.18 -7.73 12.42
C GLY A 207 -1.86 -7.85 11.05
N LEU A 208 -1.66 -6.91 10.12
CA LEU A 208 -2.22 -6.99 8.75
C LEU A 208 -1.51 -8.04 7.89
N THR A 209 -0.23 -8.29 8.16
CA THR A 209 0.58 -9.34 7.53
C THR A 209 1.17 -10.24 8.60
N THR A 210 1.59 -11.45 8.24
CA THR A 210 2.26 -12.38 9.18
C THR A 210 3.64 -11.86 9.58
N GLY A 211 4.35 -11.21 8.65
CA GLY A 211 5.67 -10.62 8.90
C GLY A 211 5.66 -9.26 9.61
N ASN A 212 4.48 -8.68 9.88
CA ASN A 212 4.34 -7.30 10.38
C ASN A 212 5.13 -6.28 9.53
N TYR A 213 5.04 -6.40 8.22
CA TYR A 213 5.59 -5.41 7.30
C TYR A 213 4.87 -4.08 7.46
N ASP A 214 5.62 -2.99 7.44
CA ASP A 214 5.10 -1.61 7.54
C ASP A 214 5.01 -0.92 6.18
N GLY A 215 5.42 -1.62 5.11
CA GLY A 215 5.45 -1.11 3.74
C GLY A 215 6.64 -0.20 3.46
N TYR A 216 7.69 -0.23 4.27
CA TYR A 216 8.99 0.37 4.00
C TYR A 216 9.99 -0.66 3.46
N LEU A 217 11.12 -0.17 2.94
CA LEU A 217 12.25 -0.99 2.55
C LEU A 217 13.21 -1.15 3.71
N ASN A 218 13.84 -2.32 3.88
CA ASN A 218 14.79 -2.60 4.95
C ASN A 218 16.20 -2.01 4.67
N ILE A 219 16.23 -0.73 4.29
CA ILE A 219 17.45 0.02 3.96
C ILE A 219 17.88 0.82 5.19
N TYR A 220 19.18 0.80 5.47
CA TYR A 220 19.79 1.57 6.55
C TYR A 220 19.51 3.06 6.42
N ASP A 221 19.04 3.65 7.51
CA ASP A 221 18.94 5.09 7.67
C ASP A 221 19.29 5.41 9.12
N PRO A 222 20.36 6.17 9.41
CA PRO A 222 20.82 6.35 10.78
C PRO A 222 19.79 7.05 11.68
N SER A 223 18.82 7.76 11.11
CA SER A 223 17.77 8.48 11.86
C SER A 223 16.50 7.66 12.04
N SER A 224 16.13 6.87 11.03
CA SER A 224 14.80 6.27 10.91
C SER A 224 14.83 4.75 10.85
N ASN A 225 15.95 4.14 10.47
CA ASN A 225 16.15 2.70 10.43
C ASN A 225 17.63 2.34 10.68
N PRO A 226 18.16 2.59 11.90
CA PRO A 226 19.57 2.36 12.21
C PRO A 226 19.95 0.86 12.20
N ALA A 227 18.97 -0.04 12.19
CA ALA A 227 19.16 -1.48 12.09
C ALA A 227 18.92 -2.02 10.67
N GLY A 228 18.76 -1.15 9.67
CA GLY A 228 18.48 -1.57 8.29
C GLY A 228 19.58 -2.47 7.74
N VAL A 229 19.17 -3.56 7.09
CA VAL A 229 20.08 -4.62 6.65
C VAL A 229 20.72 -4.35 5.30
N TRP A 230 20.13 -3.45 4.51
CA TRP A 230 20.65 -3.08 3.19
C TRP A 230 21.35 -1.72 3.20
N LYS A 231 22.45 -1.64 2.46
CA LYS A 231 23.15 -0.39 2.19
C LYS A 231 22.22 0.63 1.53
N ASN A 232 22.22 1.83 2.06
CA ASN A 232 21.55 2.99 1.49
C ASN A 232 22.31 3.50 0.26
N PRO A 233 21.68 3.54 -0.93
CA PRO A 233 22.31 4.06 -2.14
C PRO A 233 22.24 5.59 -2.25
N GLY A 234 21.58 6.28 -1.32
CA GLY A 234 21.42 7.72 -1.29
C GLY A 234 22.68 8.51 -0.92
N SER A 235 22.55 9.84 -0.93
CA SER A 235 23.61 10.74 -0.46
C SER A 235 23.86 10.56 1.04
N THR A 236 25.11 10.33 1.42
CA THR A 236 25.56 10.21 2.82
C THR A 236 26.30 11.47 3.29
N SER A 237 26.19 12.58 2.54
CA SER A 237 26.95 13.81 2.79
C SER A 237 26.74 14.39 4.20
N SER A 238 25.52 14.28 4.74
CA SER A 238 25.15 14.72 6.08
C SER A 238 25.51 13.74 7.20
N TRP A 239 26.01 12.55 6.87
CA TRP A 239 26.26 11.49 7.85
C TRP A 239 27.65 11.61 8.48
N THR A 240 27.75 11.19 9.73
CA THR A 240 29.04 11.05 10.43
C THR A 240 29.89 9.95 9.79
N GLN A 241 31.19 9.93 10.05
CA GLN A 241 32.08 8.90 9.51
C GLN A 241 31.65 7.50 9.96
N ALA A 242 31.32 7.33 11.26
CA ALA A 242 30.83 6.05 11.79
C ALA A 242 29.57 5.55 11.06
N GLN A 243 28.62 6.44 10.76
CA GLN A 243 27.41 6.08 9.99
C GLN A 243 27.72 5.66 8.55
N LYS A 244 28.68 6.33 7.91
CA LYS A 244 29.17 5.95 6.57
C LYS A 244 29.84 4.58 6.60
N ASP A 245 30.65 4.32 7.62
CA ASP A 245 31.35 3.04 7.80
C ASP A 245 30.36 1.90 8.01
N THR A 246 29.35 2.09 8.88
CA THR A 246 28.24 1.14 9.05
C THR A 246 27.54 0.87 7.71
N ASN A 247 27.13 1.91 6.99
CA ASN A 247 26.43 1.74 5.72
C ASN A 247 27.29 1.03 4.66
N ASN A 248 28.60 1.28 4.66
CA ASN A 248 29.53 0.66 3.71
C ASN A 248 29.79 -0.83 4.00
N ALA A 249 29.58 -1.28 5.24
CA ALA A 249 29.70 -2.68 5.63
C ALA A 249 28.46 -3.52 5.28
N LEU A 250 27.33 -2.87 4.98
CA LEU A 250 26.08 -3.56 4.64
C LEU A 250 26.06 -4.06 3.19
N PRO A 251 25.33 -5.16 2.90
CA PRO A 251 25.13 -5.65 1.53
C PRO A 251 24.45 -4.60 0.64
N ILE A 252 24.83 -4.59 -0.64
CA ILE A 252 24.28 -3.68 -1.65
C ILE A 252 22.81 -4.05 -1.91
N PHE A 253 21.90 -3.07 -1.81
CA PHE A 253 20.49 -3.27 -2.15
C PHE A 253 20.35 -3.79 -3.61
N PRO A 254 19.53 -4.82 -3.87
CA PRO A 254 19.45 -5.44 -5.18
C PRO A 254 18.89 -4.50 -6.26
N SER A 255 19.28 -4.72 -7.51
CA SER A 255 18.66 -4.04 -8.66
C SER A 255 17.17 -4.35 -8.73
N LEU A 256 16.36 -3.36 -9.08
CA LEU A 256 14.91 -3.50 -9.23
C LEU A 256 14.53 -3.45 -10.71
N LYS A 257 13.68 -4.38 -11.13
CA LYS A 257 12.95 -4.31 -12.40
C LYS A 257 11.66 -3.52 -12.22
N ASN A 258 11.07 -3.09 -13.31
CA ASN A 258 9.76 -2.44 -13.34
C ASN A 258 8.67 -3.27 -12.62
N VAL A 259 8.64 -4.58 -12.83
CA VAL A 259 7.71 -5.47 -12.13
C VAL A 259 7.91 -5.49 -10.62
N HIS A 260 9.15 -5.37 -10.13
CA HIS A 260 9.45 -5.29 -8.70
C HIS A 260 8.84 -4.03 -8.10
N LEU A 261 9.11 -2.88 -8.73
CA LEU A 261 8.57 -1.61 -8.24
C LEU A 261 7.05 -1.61 -8.24
N GLY A 262 6.42 -2.05 -9.34
CA GLY A 262 4.97 -2.07 -9.43
C GLY A 262 4.32 -2.99 -8.40
N ALA A 263 4.91 -4.17 -8.17
CA ALA A 263 4.46 -5.09 -7.12
C ALA A 263 4.62 -4.49 -5.72
N MET A 264 5.73 -3.82 -5.43
CA MET A 264 5.95 -3.13 -4.16
C MET A 264 4.95 -1.99 -3.95
N VAL A 265 4.69 -1.18 -4.98
CA VAL A 265 3.66 -0.13 -4.94
C VAL A 265 2.31 -0.75 -4.59
N ASN A 266 1.91 -1.83 -5.25
CA ASN A 266 0.63 -2.50 -4.99
C ASN A 266 0.54 -3.14 -3.61
N PHE A 267 1.64 -3.75 -3.13
CA PHE A 267 1.74 -4.26 -1.77
C PHE A 267 1.50 -3.13 -0.75
N GLN A 268 2.22 -2.02 -0.88
CA GLN A 268 2.06 -0.87 0.00
C GLN A 268 0.66 -0.25 -0.11
N PHE A 269 0.09 -0.24 -1.33
CA PHE A 269 -1.24 0.29 -1.59
C PHE A 269 -2.32 -0.51 -0.87
N GLY A 270 -2.27 -1.84 -0.97
CA GLY A 270 -3.18 -2.76 -0.26
C GLY A 270 -2.93 -2.84 1.24
N LEU A 271 -1.70 -2.66 1.71
CA LEU A 271 -1.39 -2.61 3.14
C LEU A 271 -1.92 -1.32 3.78
N ARG A 272 -1.71 -0.18 3.14
CA ARG A 272 -1.94 1.17 3.71
C ARG A 272 -3.37 1.67 3.55
N GLU A 273 -4.27 0.87 2.99
CA GLU A 273 -5.72 1.16 2.97
C GLU A 273 -6.44 0.65 4.25
N TYR A 274 -5.76 -0.14 5.08
CA TYR A 274 -6.17 -0.60 6.43
C TYR A 274 -7.38 -1.54 6.53
N SER A 275 -8.22 -1.63 5.50
CA SER A 275 -9.48 -2.37 5.60
C SER A 275 -9.37 -3.85 5.25
N LEU A 276 -8.25 -4.30 4.67
CA LEU A 276 -8.07 -5.63 4.09
C LEU A 276 -9.17 -5.94 3.06
N GLY A 277 -9.44 -4.98 2.18
CA GLY A 277 -10.34 -5.10 1.04
C GLY A 277 -11.82 -4.81 1.32
N ILE A 278 -12.22 -4.39 2.51
CA ILE A 278 -13.62 -4.02 2.77
C ILE A 278 -14.05 -2.83 1.90
N HIS A 279 -13.15 -1.87 1.65
CA HIS A 279 -13.43 -0.73 0.78
C HIS A 279 -13.74 -1.15 -0.67
N ASN A 280 -12.97 -2.10 -1.24
CA ASN A 280 -13.18 -2.60 -2.60
C ASN A 280 -12.51 -3.96 -2.85
N PHE A 281 -13.11 -5.03 -2.33
CA PHE A 281 -12.54 -6.37 -2.38
C PHE A 281 -12.14 -6.84 -3.78
N LYS A 282 -13.02 -6.65 -4.78
CA LYS A 282 -12.75 -7.12 -6.15
C LYS A 282 -11.52 -6.44 -6.75
N TYR A 283 -11.37 -5.13 -6.55
CA TYR A 283 -10.21 -4.39 -7.02
C TYR A 283 -8.94 -4.78 -6.26
N SER A 284 -8.98 -4.80 -4.93
CA SER A 284 -7.82 -5.18 -4.10
C SER A 284 -7.33 -6.59 -4.41
N LYS A 285 -8.26 -7.54 -4.57
CA LYS A 285 -7.93 -8.93 -4.96
C LYS A 285 -7.23 -8.96 -6.32
N ALA A 286 -7.80 -8.31 -7.34
CA ALA A 286 -7.21 -8.28 -8.66
C ALA A 286 -5.83 -7.62 -8.65
N LEU A 287 -5.67 -6.53 -7.91
CA LEU A 287 -4.40 -5.80 -7.81
C LEU A 287 -3.30 -6.67 -7.21
N LEU A 288 -3.57 -7.33 -6.08
CA LEU A 288 -2.58 -8.18 -5.40
C LEU A 288 -2.31 -9.47 -6.19
N GLN A 289 -3.35 -10.15 -6.67
CA GLN A 289 -3.19 -11.40 -7.44
C GLN A 289 -2.44 -11.17 -8.76
N ASN A 290 -2.79 -10.14 -9.53
CA ASN A 290 -2.08 -9.89 -10.79
C ASN A 290 -0.63 -9.44 -10.55
N SER A 291 -0.32 -8.81 -9.41
CA SER A 291 1.07 -8.54 -9.02
C SER A 291 1.85 -9.82 -8.72
N ILE A 292 1.20 -10.78 -8.04
CA ILE A 292 1.76 -12.12 -7.78
C ILE A 292 1.99 -12.84 -9.11
N ASP A 293 1.03 -12.79 -10.03
CA ASP A 293 1.13 -13.42 -11.35
C ASP A 293 2.27 -12.80 -12.16
N ALA A 294 2.40 -11.47 -12.17
CA ALA A 294 3.45 -10.75 -12.86
C ALA A 294 4.85 -11.09 -12.32
N LEU A 295 5.02 -11.15 -10.99
CA LEU A 295 6.27 -11.59 -10.37
C LEU A 295 6.58 -13.05 -10.71
N THR A 296 5.58 -13.92 -10.70
CA THR A 296 5.71 -15.35 -11.07
C THR A 296 6.17 -15.50 -12.51
N ALA A 297 5.56 -14.77 -13.44
CA ALA A 297 5.96 -14.75 -14.84
C ALA A 297 7.39 -14.22 -15.04
N ALA A 298 7.85 -13.33 -14.16
CA ALA A 298 9.21 -12.81 -14.14
C ALA A 298 10.23 -13.70 -13.40
N GLY A 299 9.80 -14.83 -12.83
CA GLY A 299 10.66 -15.82 -12.16
C GLY A 299 10.86 -15.65 -10.65
N TYR A 300 9.93 -14.97 -9.96
CA TYR A 300 9.93 -14.72 -8.50
C TYR A 300 8.72 -15.38 -7.83
#